data_AF-X6LS73-F1
#
_entry.id   AF-X6LS73-F1
#
_cell.length_a   1.000
_cell.length_b   1.000
_cell.length_c   1.000
_cell.angle_alpha   90.00
_cell.angle_beta   90.00
_cell.angle_gamma   90.00
#
_symmetry.space_group_name_H-M   'P 1'
#
loop_
_entity.id
_entity.type
_entity.pdbx_description
1 polymer ?
#
loop_
_entity_poly.entity_id
_entity_poly.type
_entity_poly.pdbx_seq_one_letter_code
_entity_poly.pdbx_strand_id
1 'polypeptide(L)'
;DINKLEAVCEIIEREQYETDKCMLALKMRDRIHAIIRESEKAIATLETNHMEACLFAAQELGYNNQYIEYFQYMFETLGKDTDKFVQEQLRQAVRTQDLKRQTRLNIKLKDIFFDKMGSQFGMHNCPVLKGADEWAKEKLFGRDKLKEGYLIWSTEPIHSQLTTIDKKFKKDAQDLFNKIQIYMMDKPVEVGNPDNAGLEILLKGHSEQELRNEIYCQLIKQLTNNPKNQSITRGWNAMILCLYTFPPSQELENYLEVFIRNQPQERRDRCLIALQSLMYSKNSGSKRPPTLQDMTDILNGSRPVRRDFLEEPPE
;
A
#
# COMPACT_ATOMS: atom_id res chain seq x y z
N ASP A 1 -22.01 22.73 34.32
CA ASP A 1 -21.08 22.63 35.46
C ASP A 1 -21.24 21.25 36.06
N ILE A 2 -20.28 20.35 35.79
CA ILE A 2 -20.37 18.93 36.15
C ILE A 2 -20.30 18.72 37.67
N ASN A 3 -19.45 19.49 38.37
CA ASN A 3 -19.29 19.37 39.83
C ASN A 3 -20.61 19.68 40.57
N LYS A 4 -21.37 20.67 40.08
CA LYS A 4 -22.70 20.96 40.63
C LYS A 4 -23.71 19.86 40.34
N LEU A 5 -23.66 19.28 39.14
CA LEU A 5 -24.53 18.17 38.77
C LEU A 5 -24.23 16.94 39.63
N GLU A 6 -22.95 16.62 39.83
CA GLU A 6 -22.50 15.52 40.71
C GLU A 6 -23.02 15.70 42.14
N ALA A 7 -22.85 16.89 42.74
CA ALA A 7 -23.35 17.17 44.08
C ALA A 7 -24.88 17.01 44.20
N VAL A 8 -25.63 17.40 43.16
CA VAL A 8 -27.08 17.19 43.11
C VAL A 8 -27.42 15.70 42.98
N CYS A 9 -26.70 14.95 42.14
CA CYS A 9 -26.89 13.53 41.96
C CYS A 9 -26.56 12.72 43.23
N GLU A 10 -25.53 13.10 43.99
CA GLU A 10 -25.22 12.48 45.28
C GLU A 10 -26.37 12.64 46.29
N ILE A 11 -27.01 13.81 46.31
CA ILE A 11 -28.20 14.04 47.14
C ILE A 11 -29.37 13.18 46.65
N ILE A 12 -29.60 13.12 45.34
CA ILE A 12 -30.67 12.30 44.74
C ILE A 12 -30.52 10.83 45.14
N GLU A 13 -29.31 10.28 45.03
CA GLU A 13 -29.02 8.87 45.32
C GLU A 13 -29.11 8.59 46.82
N ARG A 14 -28.58 9.48 47.67
CA ARG A 14 -28.60 9.32 49.13
C ARG A 14 -30.02 9.36 49.69
N GLU A 15 -30.83 10.29 49.21
CA GLU A 15 -32.22 10.50 49.68
C GLU A 15 -33.25 9.68 48.88
N GLN A 16 -32.81 8.92 47.86
CA GLN A 16 -33.65 8.07 47.01
C GLN A 16 -34.80 8.81 46.30
N TYR A 17 -34.52 9.99 45.72
CA TYR A 17 -35.52 10.74 44.96
C TYR A 17 -35.78 10.13 43.57
N GLU A 18 -37.04 9.82 43.25
CA GLU A 18 -37.42 9.14 41.98
C GLU A 18 -38.15 10.04 40.96
N THR A 19 -38.18 11.35 41.15
CA THR A 19 -38.89 12.25 40.21
C THR A 19 -38.24 12.25 38.82
N ASP A 20 -39.02 12.54 37.77
CA ASP A 20 -38.51 12.61 36.38
C ASP A 20 -37.29 13.53 36.24
N LYS A 21 -37.29 14.67 36.94
CA LYS A 21 -36.16 15.61 36.96
C LYS A 21 -34.91 15.02 37.62
N CYS A 22 -35.09 14.26 38.71
CA CYS A 22 -34.00 13.57 39.39
C CYS A 22 -33.40 12.48 38.49
N MET A 23 -34.26 11.67 37.87
CA MET A 23 -33.82 10.63 36.94
C MET A 23 -33.11 11.21 35.71
N LEU A 24 -33.57 12.36 35.20
CA LEU A 24 -32.90 13.08 34.12
C LEU A 24 -31.51 13.58 34.56
N ALA A 25 -31.37 14.15 35.76
CA ALA A 25 -30.09 14.62 36.28
C ALA A 25 -29.06 13.48 36.39
N LEU A 26 -29.48 12.32 36.92
CA LEU A 26 -28.62 11.11 36.99
C LEU A 26 -28.18 10.66 35.59
N LYS A 27 -29.12 10.55 34.64
CA LYS A 27 -28.81 10.19 33.25
C LYS A 27 -27.84 11.17 32.60
N MET A 28 -28.01 12.47 32.84
CA MET A 28 -27.10 13.51 32.32
C MET A 28 -25.70 13.36 32.91
N ARG A 29 -25.56 13.15 34.23
CA ARG A 29 -24.27 12.91 34.88
C ARG A 29 -23.57 11.70 34.28
N ASP A 30 -24.28 10.58 34.20
CA ASP A 30 -23.72 9.31 33.72
C ASP A 30 -23.28 9.43 32.24
N ARG A 31 -24.05 10.17 31.43
CA ARG A 31 -23.69 10.47 30.04
C ARG A 31 -22.47 11.38 29.94
N ILE A 32 -22.35 12.42 30.77
CA ILE A 32 -21.15 13.27 30.83
C ILE A 32 -19.93 12.47 31.25
N HIS A 33 -20.04 11.63 32.28
CA HIS A 33 -18.95 10.73 32.69
C HIS A 33 -18.57 9.74 31.59
N ALA A 34 -19.54 9.22 30.84
CA ALA A 34 -19.26 8.39 29.68
C ALA A 34 -18.48 9.15 28.61
N ILE A 35 -18.87 10.40 28.29
CA ILE A 35 -18.16 11.25 27.33
C ILE A 35 -16.72 11.48 27.79
N ILE A 36 -16.48 11.80 29.06
CA ILE A 36 -15.13 12.00 29.59
C ILE A 36 -14.28 10.73 29.42
N ARG A 37 -14.78 9.58 29.88
CA ARG A 37 -14.07 8.29 29.78
C ARG A 37 -13.76 7.90 28.34
N GLU A 38 -14.72 8.08 27.42
CA GLU A 38 -14.52 7.77 26.02
C GLU A 38 -13.56 8.76 25.35
N SER A 39 -13.58 10.03 25.75
CA SER A 39 -12.63 11.03 25.25
C SER A 39 -11.19 10.73 25.70
N GLU A 40 -10.99 10.24 26.91
CA GLU A 40 -9.67 9.78 27.40
C GLU A 40 -9.12 8.59 26.61
N LYS A 41 -9.99 7.69 26.15
CA LYS A 41 -9.58 6.60 25.25
C LYS A 41 -9.31 7.14 23.84
N ALA A 42 -10.17 8.03 23.35
CA ALA A 42 -10.05 8.61 22.02
C ALA A 42 -8.79 9.47 21.87
N ILE A 43 -8.31 10.15 22.92
CA ILE A 43 -7.06 10.93 22.83
C ILE A 43 -5.80 10.04 22.73
N ALA A 44 -5.84 8.83 23.29
CA ALA A 44 -4.74 7.87 23.21
C ALA A 44 -4.56 7.32 21.79
N THR A 45 -5.62 7.24 21.00
CA THR A 45 -5.55 6.74 19.63
C THR A 45 -5.63 7.87 18.62
N LEU A 46 -6.53 8.83 18.79
CA LEU A 46 -7.00 9.80 17.79
C LEU A 46 -7.74 9.14 16.62
N GLU A 47 -8.43 8.01 16.83
CA GLU A 47 -9.31 7.43 15.80
C GLU A 47 -10.45 8.41 15.46
N THR A 48 -10.64 8.67 14.16
CA THR A 48 -11.60 9.68 13.67
C THR A 48 -13.02 9.41 14.16
N ASN A 49 -13.52 8.18 13.98
CA ASN A 49 -14.88 7.80 14.35
C ASN A 49 -15.12 7.92 15.87
N HIS A 50 -14.11 7.58 16.69
CA HIS A 50 -14.22 7.67 18.15
C HIS A 50 -14.26 9.12 18.62
N MET A 51 -13.42 9.98 18.03
CA MET A 51 -13.45 11.42 18.27
C MET A 51 -14.79 12.04 17.83
N GLU A 52 -15.29 11.70 16.65
CA GLU A 52 -16.59 12.18 16.14
C GLU A 52 -17.75 11.75 17.05
N ALA A 53 -17.74 10.51 17.55
CA ALA A 53 -18.74 10.03 18.50
C ALA A 53 -18.72 10.82 19.82
N CYS A 54 -17.53 11.15 20.34
CA CYS A 54 -17.38 11.98 21.53
C CYS A 54 -17.90 13.41 21.29
N LEU A 55 -17.55 14.02 20.15
CA LEU A 55 -18.01 15.35 19.76
C LEU A 55 -19.54 15.41 19.63
N PHE A 56 -20.13 14.42 18.96
CA PHE A 56 -21.58 14.34 18.77
C PHE A 56 -22.31 14.22 20.11
N ALA A 57 -21.88 13.30 20.97
CA ALA A 57 -22.49 13.10 22.29
C ALA A 57 -22.34 14.34 23.20
N ALA A 58 -21.22 15.06 23.11
CA ALA A 58 -21.00 16.32 23.83
C ALA A 58 -21.91 17.43 23.30
N GLN A 59 -22.08 17.54 21.98
CA GLN A 59 -22.95 18.52 21.34
C GLN A 59 -24.42 18.33 21.72
N GLU A 60 -24.92 17.08 21.76
CA GLU A 60 -26.30 16.78 22.19
C GLU A 60 -26.62 17.29 23.60
N LEU A 61 -25.61 17.31 24.49
CA LEU A 61 -25.74 17.79 25.86
C LEU A 61 -25.39 19.27 26.05
N GLY A 62 -24.87 19.94 25.01
CA GLY A 62 -24.23 21.25 25.17
C GLY A 62 -23.07 21.21 26.18
N TYR A 63 -22.41 20.06 26.31
CA TYR A 63 -21.31 19.84 27.22
C TYR A 63 -19.98 20.10 26.52
N ASN A 64 -19.02 20.68 27.23
CA ASN A 64 -17.68 20.89 26.70
C ASN A 64 -16.62 20.61 27.78
N ASN A 65 -15.46 20.13 27.36
CA ASN A 65 -14.29 19.91 28.20
C ASN A 65 -13.01 20.03 27.36
N GLN A 66 -11.85 19.94 28.01
CA GLN A 66 -10.54 20.04 27.35
C GLN A 66 -10.34 19.03 26.20
N TYR A 67 -10.93 17.83 26.27
CA TYR A 67 -10.78 16.82 25.23
C TYR A 67 -11.65 17.14 24.01
N ILE A 68 -12.89 17.55 24.23
CA ILE A 68 -13.83 17.97 23.19
C ILE A 68 -13.28 19.20 22.46
N GLU A 69 -12.78 20.20 23.20
CA GLU A 69 -12.11 21.37 22.63
C GLU A 69 -10.88 20.97 21.79
N TYR A 70 -10.07 20.04 22.29
CA TYR A 70 -8.91 19.53 21.55
C TYR A 70 -9.32 18.80 20.27
N PHE A 71 -10.37 17.97 20.29
CA PHE A 71 -10.85 17.25 19.11
C PHE A 71 -11.39 18.22 18.05
N GLN A 72 -12.16 19.24 18.47
CA GLN A 72 -12.61 20.32 17.59
C GLN A 72 -11.42 21.03 16.95
N TYR A 73 -10.46 21.47 17.76
CA TYR A 73 -9.24 22.13 17.29
C TYR A 73 -8.48 21.28 16.26
N MET A 74 -8.32 19.98 16.53
CA MET A 74 -7.63 19.05 15.62
C MET A 74 -8.33 18.95 14.26
N PHE A 75 -9.66 18.80 14.25
CA PHE A 75 -10.43 18.73 13.01
C PHE A 75 -10.51 20.06 12.26
N GLU A 76 -10.64 21.18 12.96
CA GLU A 76 -10.69 22.52 12.36
C GLU A 76 -9.33 22.94 11.80
N THR A 77 -8.24 22.67 12.53
CA THR A 77 -6.90 23.15 12.18
C THR A 77 -6.19 22.23 11.20
N LEU A 78 -6.30 20.91 11.40
CA LEU A 78 -5.60 19.94 10.55
C LEU A 78 -6.51 19.42 9.44
N GLY A 79 -7.82 19.31 9.66
CA GLY A 79 -8.75 18.62 8.77
C GLY A 79 -8.68 17.10 8.95
N LYS A 80 -9.82 16.47 9.21
CA LYS A 80 -9.93 15.05 9.59
C LYS A 80 -9.43 14.03 8.53
N ASP A 81 -9.41 14.43 7.26
CA ASP A 81 -8.99 13.58 6.12
C ASP A 81 -7.67 14.03 5.50
N THR A 82 -6.86 14.81 6.23
CA THR A 82 -5.58 15.31 5.71
C THR A 82 -4.41 14.44 6.13
N ASP A 83 -3.32 14.53 5.37
CA ASP A 83 -2.04 13.92 5.72
C ASP A 83 -1.52 14.41 7.07
N LYS A 84 -1.78 15.67 7.44
CA LYS A 84 -1.38 16.23 8.74
C LYS A 84 -2.07 15.53 9.90
N PHE A 85 -3.38 15.30 9.81
CA PHE A 85 -4.11 14.60 10.86
C PHE A 85 -3.70 13.13 10.95
N VAL A 86 -3.52 12.44 9.82
CA VAL A 86 -3.05 11.05 9.80
C VAL A 86 -1.62 10.92 10.35
N GLN A 87 -0.76 11.93 10.16
CA GLN A 87 0.55 11.98 10.82
C GLN A 87 0.44 12.06 12.34
N GLU A 88 -0.51 12.82 12.90
CA GLU A 88 -0.74 12.83 14.36
C GLU A 88 -1.24 11.48 14.87
N GLN A 89 -2.16 10.83 14.14
CA GLN A 89 -2.59 9.46 14.45
C GLN A 89 -1.38 8.50 14.44
N LEU A 90 -0.47 8.65 13.48
CA LEU A 90 0.74 7.82 13.36
C LEU A 90 1.68 8.04 14.54
N ARG A 91 1.86 9.30 14.98
CA ARG A 91 2.66 9.60 16.18
C ARG A 91 2.08 8.91 17.43
N GLN A 92 0.76 8.86 17.58
CA GLN A 92 0.15 8.13 18.69
C GLN A 92 0.39 6.62 18.57
N ALA A 93 0.22 6.03 17.38
CA ALA A 93 0.49 4.62 17.15
C ALA A 93 1.97 4.24 17.42
N VAL A 94 2.91 5.16 17.17
CA VAL A 94 4.33 4.98 17.54
C VAL A 94 4.51 5.03 19.05
N ARG A 95 3.89 6.00 19.74
CA ARG A 95 3.96 6.11 21.21
C ARG A 95 3.39 4.89 21.93
N THR A 96 2.29 4.34 21.45
CA THR A 96 1.66 3.14 22.01
C THR A 96 2.28 1.83 21.51
N GLN A 97 3.31 1.91 20.65
CA GLN A 97 3.99 0.76 20.04
C GLN A 97 3.04 -0.16 19.24
N ASP A 98 1.94 0.38 18.73
CA ASP A 98 0.97 -0.35 17.91
C ASP A 98 1.48 -0.48 16.46
N LEU A 99 2.27 -1.51 16.20
CA LEU A 99 2.89 -1.77 14.89
C LEU A 99 1.86 -2.03 13.78
N LYS A 100 0.71 -2.64 14.11
CA LYS A 100 -0.37 -2.89 13.15
C LYS A 100 -0.94 -1.57 12.68
N ARG A 101 -1.29 -0.71 13.63
CA ARG A 101 -1.83 0.62 13.37
C ARG A 101 -0.85 1.55 12.66
N GLN A 102 0.44 1.50 13.02
CA GLN A 102 1.49 2.24 12.29
C GLN A 102 1.50 1.89 10.80
N THR A 103 1.39 0.60 10.46
CA THR A 103 1.37 0.15 9.06
C THR A 103 0.10 0.64 8.35
N ARG A 104 -1.08 0.48 8.96
CA ARG A 104 -2.36 0.99 8.43
C ARG A 104 -2.31 2.49 8.12
N LEU A 105 -1.76 3.29 9.04
CA LEU A 105 -1.66 4.74 8.88
C LEU A 105 -0.63 5.13 7.82
N ASN A 106 0.48 4.40 7.69
CA ASN A 106 1.43 4.61 6.58
C ASN A 106 0.79 4.32 5.21
N ILE A 107 -0.05 3.31 5.11
CA ILE A 107 -0.82 3.02 3.89
C ILE A 107 -1.80 4.16 3.60
N LYS A 108 -2.56 4.64 4.60
CA LYS A 108 -3.46 5.79 4.44
C LYS A 108 -2.71 7.06 4.00
N LEU A 109 -1.52 7.32 4.54
CA LEU A 109 -0.67 8.43 4.10
C LEU A 109 -0.22 8.27 2.64
N LYS A 110 0.11 7.04 2.21
CA LYS A 110 0.42 6.74 0.80
C LYS A 110 -0.77 6.95 -0.10
N ASP A 111 -1.97 6.55 0.31
CA ASP A 111 -3.20 6.80 -0.45
C ASP A 111 -3.42 8.31 -0.66
N ILE A 112 -3.39 9.09 0.43
CA ILE A 112 -3.51 10.56 0.37
C ILE A 112 -2.41 11.18 -0.52
N PHE A 113 -1.18 10.66 -0.43
CA PHE A 113 -0.07 11.12 -1.25
C PHE A 113 -0.34 10.88 -2.75
N PHE A 114 -0.81 9.70 -3.14
CA PHE A 114 -1.08 9.40 -4.55
C PHE A 114 -2.33 10.09 -5.07
N ASP A 115 -3.34 10.36 -4.23
CA ASP A 115 -4.47 11.19 -4.62
C ASP A 115 -4.04 12.61 -5.02
N LYS A 116 -2.99 13.14 -4.37
CA LYS A 116 -2.45 14.49 -4.65
C LYS A 116 -1.39 14.50 -5.75
N MET A 117 -0.50 13.51 -5.77
CA MET A 117 0.75 13.53 -6.57
C MET A 117 0.85 12.37 -7.55
N GLY A 118 -0.11 11.45 -7.61
CA GLY A 118 -0.03 10.20 -8.37
C GLY A 118 0.22 10.38 -9.86
N SER A 119 -0.31 11.45 -10.46
CA SER A 119 -0.12 11.77 -11.88
C SER A 119 1.35 12.04 -12.25
N GLN A 120 2.19 12.41 -11.29
CA GLN A 120 3.62 12.67 -11.50
C GLN A 120 4.42 11.38 -11.70
N PHE A 121 3.93 10.25 -11.17
CA PHE A 121 4.60 8.95 -11.18
C PHE A 121 4.25 8.10 -12.42
N GLY A 122 4.04 8.74 -13.57
CA GLY A 122 3.91 8.04 -14.83
C GLY A 122 5.22 7.38 -15.25
N MET A 123 5.17 6.16 -15.80
CA MET A 123 6.37 5.39 -16.18
C MET A 123 7.30 6.14 -17.14
N HIS A 124 6.78 7.04 -17.97
CA HIS A 124 7.59 7.87 -18.87
C HIS A 124 8.51 8.86 -18.13
N ASN A 125 8.22 9.19 -16.86
CA ASN A 125 9.06 10.04 -16.01
C ASN A 125 9.94 9.24 -15.04
N CYS A 126 9.92 7.91 -15.11
CA CYS A 126 10.62 7.06 -14.15
C CYS A 126 12.14 7.18 -14.31
N PRO A 127 12.89 7.62 -13.27
CA PRO A 127 14.31 7.96 -13.40
C PRO A 127 15.22 6.76 -13.65
N VAL A 128 14.75 5.54 -13.34
CA VAL A 128 15.51 4.31 -13.58
C VAL A 128 15.44 3.86 -15.04
N LEU A 129 14.52 4.40 -15.83
CA LEU A 129 14.37 4.06 -17.26
C LEU A 129 15.28 4.93 -18.13
N LYS A 130 15.81 4.35 -19.21
CA LYS A 130 16.37 5.14 -20.30
C LYS A 130 15.27 5.93 -21.00
N GLY A 131 15.64 7.03 -21.64
CA GLY A 131 14.74 7.67 -22.60
C GLY A 131 14.50 6.77 -23.82
N ALA A 132 13.29 6.78 -24.39
CA ALA A 132 12.96 5.96 -25.57
C ALA A 132 13.93 6.20 -26.74
N ASP A 133 14.31 7.47 -26.98
CA ASP A 133 15.32 7.84 -27.97
C ASP A 133 16.70 7.27 -27.68
N GLU A 134 17.13 7.31 -26.42
CA GLU A 134 18.42 6.78 -25.98
C GLU A 134 18.47 5.27 -26.19
N TRP A 135 17.43 4.56 -25.75
CA TRP A 135 17.32 3.12 -25.90
C TRP A 135 17.32 2.70 -27.39
N ALA A 136 16.55 3.40 -28.24
CA ALA A 136 16.48 3.10 -29.66
C ALA A 136 17.81 3.37 -30.40
N LYS A 137 18.60 4.39 -29.99
CA LYS A 137 19.89 4.73 -30.62
C LYS A 137 20.94 3.62 -30.49
N GLU A 138 20.79 2.69 -29.55
CA GLU A 138 21.67 1.53 -29.43
C GLU A 138 21.52 0.50 -30.57
N LYS A 139 20.54 0.69 -31.46
CA LYS A 139 20.39 -0.07 -32.70
C LYS A 139 20.71 0.81 -33.92
N LEU A 140 21.28 0.19 -34.96
CA LEU A 140 21.68 0.89 -36.19
C LEU A 140 20.48 1.28 -37.08
N PHE A 141 19.44 0.43 -37.13
CA PHE A 141 18.28 0.61 -38.00
C PHE A 141 16.96 0.40 -37.24
N GLY A 142 15.86 0.92 -37.79
CA GLY A 142 14.50 0.71 -37.27
C GLY A 142 14.20 1.45 -35.95
N ARG A 143 14.84 2.60 -35.73
CA ARG A 143 14.76 3.34 -34.46
C ARG A 143 13.37 3.84 -34.13
N ASP A 144 12.61 4.32 -35.11
CA ASP A 144 11.28 4.90 -34.85
C ASP A 144 10.30 3.84 -34.34
N LYS A 145 10.28 2.66 -34.98
CA LYS A 145 9.50 1.50 -34.51
C LYS A 145 9.91 1.04 -33.11
N LEU A 146 11.20 1.13 -32.75
CA LEU A 146 11.66 0.79 -31.40
C LEU A 146 11.16 1.80 -30.36
N LYS A 147 11.18 3.10 -30.68
CA LYS A 147 10.67 4.14 -29.77
C LYS A 147 9.18 3.98 -29.50
N GLU A 148 8.40 3.78 -30.56
CA GLU A 148 6.94 3.53 -30.46
C GLU A 148 6.64 2.32 -29.59
N GLY A 149 7.45 1.26 -29.73
CA GLY A 149 7.29 0.03 -28.97
C GLY A 149 8.00 0.00 -27.60
N TYR A 150 8.60 1.09 -27.11
CA TYR A 150 9.56 1.03 -26.00
C TYR A 150 8.99 0.40 -24.71
N LEU A 151 7.88 0.93 -24.18
CA LEU A 151 7.18 0.42 -22.99
C LEU A 151 5.83 -0.23 -23.33
N ILE A 152 5.71 -0.77 -24.54
CA ILE A 152 4.52 -1.47 -25.02
C ILE A 152 4.86 -2.94 -25.22
N TRP A 153 3.90 -3.83 -24.95
CA TRP A 153 4.04 -5.27 -25.12
C TRP A 153 4.58 -5.62 -26.51
N SER A 154 5.49 -6.60 -26.56
CA SER A 154 6.04 -7.10 -27.82
C SER A 154 6.39 -8.59 -27.76
N THR A 155 6.25 -9.27 -28.90
CA THR A 155 6.79 -10.61 -29.13
C THR A 155 8.25 -10.58 -29.57
N GLU A 156 8.75 -9.43 -30.02
CA GLU A 156 10.14 -9.27 -30.47
C GLU A 156 11.10 -9.20 -29.28
N PRO A 157 12.30 -9.80 -29.37
CA PRO A 157 13.33 -9.64 -28.35
C PRO A 157 13.75 -8.17 -28.18
N ILE A 158 14.11 -7.76 -26.97
CA ILE A 158 14.76 -6.47 -26.73
C ILE A 158 16.22 -6.48 -27.21
N HIS A 159 16.67 -5.36 -27.79
CA HIS A 159 18.06 -5.20 -28.24
C HIS A 159 19.01 -4.65 -27.17
N SER A 160 18.47 -4.14 -26.06
CA SER A 160 19.21 -3.58 -24.93
C SER A 160 18.34 -3.51 -23.67
N GLN A 161 18.96 -3.34 -22.50
CA GLN A 161 18.27 -3.12 -21.23
C GLN A 161 17.41 -1.84 -21.27
N LEU A 162 16.22 -1.87 -20.67
CA LEU A 162 15.29 -0.74 -20.59
C LEU A 162 15.77 0.31 -19.58
N THR A 163 16.40 -0.13 -18.50
CA THR A 163 16.85 0.75 -17.41
C THR A 163 18.24 1.32 -17.65
N THR A 164 18.62 2.31 -16.85
CA THR A 164 19.96 2.92 -16.83
C THR A 164 21.03 2.04 -16.18
N ILE A 165 20.71 0.78 -15.87
CA ILE A 165 21.65 -0.22 -15.36
C ILE A 165 22.86 -0.37 -16.29
N ASP A 166 24.03 -0.61 -15.69
CA ASP A 166 25.32 -0.71 -16.37
C ASP A 166 25.28 -1.65 -17.58
N LYS A 167 25.96 -1.26 -18.67
CA LYS A 167 25.98 -2.00 -19.94
C LYS A 167 26.54 -3.43 -19.81
N LYS A 168 27.30 -3.73 -18.76
CA LYS A 168 27.75 -5.11 -18.46
C LYS A 168 26.56 -6.08 -18.31
N PHE A 169 25.41 -5.59 -17.83
CA PHE A 169 24.19 -6.37 -17.65
C PHE A 169 23.32 -6.46 -18.90
N LYS A 170 23.76 -5.92 -20.05
CA LYS A 170 22.97 -5.93 -21.29
C LYS A 170 22.54 -7.34 -21.68
N LYS A 171 23.44 -8.32 -21.57
CA LYS A 171 23.14 -9.72 -21.90
C LYS A 171 22.16 -10.34 -20.90
N ASP A 172 22.33 -10.06 -19.61
CA ASP A 172 21.39 -10.51 -18.58
C ASP A 172 19.99 -9.93 -18.80
N ALA A 173 19.87 -8.64 -19.13
CA ALA A 173 18.59 -8.01 -19.42
C ALA A 173 17.89 -8.64 -20.63
N GLN A 174 18.65 -8.95 -21.70
CA GLN A 174 18.11 -9.63 -22.87
C GLN A 174 17.64 -11.05 -22.56
N ASP A 175 18.39 -11.80 -21.75
CA ASP A 175 17.99 -13.13 -21.31
C ASP A 175 16.76 -13.08 -20.40
N LEU A 176 16.73 -12.18 -19.41
CA LEU A 176 15.57 -11.94 -18.56
C LEU A 176 14.30 -11.66 -19.38
N PHE A 177 14.40 -10.82 -20.41
CA PHE A 177 13.25 -10.53 -21.27
C PHE A 177 12.79 -11.76 -22.03
N ASN A 178 13.73 -12.58 -22.52
CA ASN A 178 13.42 -13.86 -23.14
C ASN A 178 12.71 -14.81 -22.15
N LYS A 179 13.18 -14.89 -20.90
CA LYS A 179 12.53 -15.70 -19.85
C LYS A 179 11.13 -15.17 -19.51
N ILE A 180 10.94 -13.85 -19.45
CA ILE A 180 9.62 -13.24 -19.24
C ILE A 180 8.69 -13.63 -20.38
N GLN A 181 9.12 -13.56 -21.63
CA GLN A 181 8.30 -13.96 -22.79
C GLN A 181 7.96 -15.47 -22.77
N ILE A 182 8.90 -16.33 -22.35
CA ILE A 182 8.63 -17.78 -22.19
C ILE A 182 7.62 -18.01 -21.06
N TYR A 183 7.84 -17.39 -19.89
CA TYR A 183 6.92 -17.51 -18.76
C TYR A 183 5.52 -17.03 -19.12
N MET A 184 5.40 -15.88 -19.80
CA MET A 184 4.14 -15.30 -20.25
C MET A 184 3.53 -16.02 -21.46
N MET A 185 4.19 -17.06 -22.00
CA MET A 185 3.76 -17.81 -23.19
C MET A 185 3.55 -16.92 -24.41
N ASP A 186 4.36 -15.87 -24.52
CA ASP A 186 4.51 -15.08 -25.74
C ASP A 186 5.39 -15.78 -26.77
N LYS A 187 6.06 -16.87 -26.37
CA LYS A 187 6.83 -17.79 -27.22
C LYS A 187 6.23 -19.20 -27.22
N PRO A 188 6.48 -20.00 -28.27
CA PRO A 188 6.10 -21.42 -28.30
C PRO A 188 6.69 -22.20 -27.13
N VAL A 189 5.96 -23.20 -26.63
CA VAL A 189 6.33 -23.99 -25.43
C VAL A 189 7.60 -24.82 -25.67
N GLU A 190 7.90 -25.15 -26.93
CA GLU A 190 9.11 -25.86 -27.34
C GLU A 190 10.39 -25.07 -27.06
N VAL A 191 10.27 -23.74 -26.90
CA VAL A 191 11.40 -22.86 -26.59
C VAL A 191 11.84 -22.97 -25.12
N GLY A 192 10.94 -23.40 -24.22
CA GLY A 192 11.27 -23.60 -22.83
C GLY A 192 10.06 -23.82 -21.93
N ASN A 193 10.29 -24.47 -20.78
CA ASN A 193 9.26 -24.65 -19.77
C ASN A 193 8.92 -23.29 -19.10
N PRO A 194 7.65 -22.84 -19.13
CA PRO A 194 7.27 -21.56 -18.54
C PRO A 194 7.65 -21.44 -17.07
N ASP A 195 7.33 -22.42 -16.24
CA ASP A 195 7.50 -22.30 -14.79
C ASP A 195 8.97 -22.30 -14.38
N ASN A 196 9.84 -23.02 -15.10
CA ASN A 196 11.29 -22.91 -14.94
C ASN A 196 11.79 -21.51 -15.32
N ALA A 197 11.30 -20.92 -16.41
CA ALA A 197 11.64 -19.54 -16.78
C ALA A 197 11.18 -18.54 -15.72
N GLY A 198 10.00 -18.77 -15.12
CA GLY A 198 9.50 -18.03 -13.97
C GLY A 198 10.47 -18.10 -12.78
N LEU A 199 10.92 -19.30 -12.41
CA LEU A 199 11.87 -19.50 -11.33
C LEU A 199 13.21 -18.80 -11.61
N GLU A 200 13.73 -18.87 -12.83
CA GLU A 200 14.98 -18.22 -13.23
C GLU A 200 14.91 -16.70 -13.10
N ILE A 201 13.78 -16.07 -13.46
CA ILE A 201 13.54 -14.62 -13.23
C ILE A 201 13.68 -14.30 -11.73
N LEU A 202 13.04 -15.10 -10.88
CA LEU A 202 13.05 -14.88 -9.43
C LEU A 202 14.43 -15.10 -8.81
N LEU A 203 15.13 -16.16 -9.24
CA LEU A 203 16.50 -16.46 -8.79
C LEU A 203 17.45 -15.33 -9.16
N LYS A 204 17.35 -14.80 -10.38
CA LYS A 204 18.20 -13.70 -10.87
C LYS A 204 17.95 -12.41 -10.10
N GLY A 205 16.69 -12.01 -9.89
CA GLY A 205 16.37 -10.83 -9.07
C GLY A 205 16.69 -10.99 -7.58
N HIS A 206 16.70 -12.22 -7.07
CA HIS A 206 17.11 -12.52 -5.70
C HIS A 206 18.64 -12.38 -5.53
N SER A 207 19.44 -12.97 -6.43
CA SER A 207 20.90 -12.98 -6.33
C SER A 207 21.57 -11.69 -6.78
N GLU A 208 20.96 -10.95 -7.72
CA GLU A 208 21.56 -9.77 -8.35
C GLU A 208 20.63 -8.55 -8.22
N GLN A 209 20.91 -7.69 -7.24
CA GLN A 209 19.98 -6.64 -6.82
C GLN A 209 19.80 -5.56 -7.89
N GLU A 210 20.85 -5.31 -8.67
CA GLU A 210 20.90 -4.33 -9.74
C GLU A 210 19.88 -4.62 -10.84
N LEU A 211 19.53 -5.90 -11.07
CA LEU A 211 18.57 -6.32 -12.10
C LEU A 211 17.11 -6.20 -11.69
N ARG A 212 16.79 -5.93 -10.41
CA ARG A 212 15.41 -5.89 -9.92
C ARG A 212 14.57 -4.83 -10.63
N ASN A 213 15.13 -3.64 -10.80
CA ASN A 213 14.45 -2.55 -11.53
C ASN A 213 14.19 -2.94 -12.98
N GLU A 214 15.16 -3.59 -13.64
CA GLU A 214 15.01 -4.08 -15.01
C GLU A 214 13.88 -5.12 -15.11
N ILE A 215 13.81 -6.09 -14.20
CA ILE A 215 12.75 -7.10 -14.16
C ILE A 215 11.37 -6.44 -14.04
N TYR A 216 11.19 -5.54 -13.07
CA TYR A 216 9.91 -4.84 -12.89
C TYR A 216 9.54 -4.01 -14.13
N CYS A 217 10.49 -3.28 -14.73
CA CYS A 217 10.24 -2.48 -15.93
C CYS A 217 9.88 -3.34 -17.15
N GLN A 218 10.54 -4.48 -17.34
CA GLN A 218 10.23 -5.42 -18.41
C GLN A 218 8.85 -6.07 -18.23
N LEU A 219 8.45 -6.40 -16.99
CA LEU A 219 7.10 -6.87 -16.70
C LEU A 219 6.04 -5.79 -16.99
N ILE A 220 6.27 -4.54 -16.58
CA ILE A 220 5.40 -3.40 -16.90
C ILE A 220 5.25 -3.23 -18.41
N LYS A 221 6.35 -3.29 -19.16
CA LYS A 221 6.34 -3.27 -20.63
C LYS A 221 5.46 -4.38 -21.19
N GLN A 222 5.65 -5.63 -20.77
CA GLN A 222 4.87 -6.77 -21.27
C GLN A 222 3.42 -6.79 -20.81
N LEU A 223 3.05 -6.04 -19.77
CA LEU A 223 1.67 -5.86 -19.33
C LEU A 223 0.97 -4.68 -20.01
N THR A 224 1.73 -3.70 -20.52
CA THR A 224 1.18 -2.49 -21.12
C THR A 224 0.71 -2.74 -22.57
N ASN A 225 -0.58 -2.49 -22.83
CA ASN A 225 -1.24 -2.72 -24.12
C ASN A 225 -1.05 -4.15 -24.67
N ASN A 226 -0.99 -5.14 -23.78
CA ASN A 226 -0.89 -6.55 -24.16
C ASN A 226 -2.28 -7.07 -24.59
N PRO A 227 -2.46 -7.56 -25.83
CA PRO A 227 -3.76 -8.02 -26.32
C PRO A 227 -4.08 -9.46 -25.88
N LYS A 228 -3.15 -10.19 -25.25
CA LYS A 228 -3.29 -11.62 -24.95
C LYS A 228 -3.63 -11.83 -23.47
N ASN A 229 -4.87 -12.18 -23.17
CA ASN A 229 -5.33 -12.41 -21.79
C ASN A 229 -4.48 -13.44 -21.02
N GLN A 230 -4.09 -14.54 -21.66
CA GLN A 230 -3.27 -15.58 -21.05
C GLN A 230 -1.87 -15.06 -20.65
N SER A 231 -1.28 -14.24 -21.54
CA SER A 231 -0.02 -13.55 -21.30
C SER A 231 -0.16 -12.57 -20.14
N ILE A 232 -1.19 -11.72 -20.15
CA ILE A 232 -1.46 -10.77 -19.06
C ILE A 232 -1.59 -11.46 -17.71
N THR A 233 -2.39 -12.54 -17.61
CA THR A 233 -2.55 -13.29 -16.35
C THR A 233 -1.21 -13.81 -15.85
N ARG A 234 -0.38 -14.38 -16.73
CA ARG A 234 0.96 -14.82 -16.34
C ARG A 234 1.88 -13.65 -15.98
N GLY A 235 1.84 -12.52 -16.69
CA GLY A 235 2.61 -11.33 -16.34
C GLY A 235 2.30 -10.81 -14.93
N TRP A 236 1.03 -10.81 -14.53
CA TRP A 236 0.61 -10.47 -13.16
C TRP A 236 1.02 -11.53 -12.13
N ASN A 237 1.03 -12.80 -12.50
CA ASN A 237 1.62 -13.87 -11.67
C ASN A 237 3.13 -13.64 -11.46
N ALA A 238 3.89 -13.25 -12.48
CA ALA A 238 5.30 -12.89 -12.32
C ALA A 238 5.47 -11.67 -11.42
N MET A 239 4.62 -10.64 -11.58
CA MET A 239 4.64 -9.44 -10.74
C MET A 239 4.48 -9.79 -9.26
N ILE A 240 3.44 -10.57 -8.91
CA ILE A 240 3.21 -10.95 -7.51
C ILE A 240 4.35 -11.82 -6.97
N LEU A 241 4.90 -12.73 -7.77
CA LEU A 241 6.04 -13.54 -7.36
C LEU A 241 7.29 -12.69 -7.05
N CYS A 242 7.57 -11.67 -7.88
CA CYS A 242 8.65 -10.71 -7.63
C CYS A 242 8.42 -9.95 -6.31
N LEU A 243 7.20 -9.45 -6.08
CA LEU A 243 6.82 -8.72 -4.85
C LEU A 243 6.88 -9.58 -3.57
N TYR A 244 6.88 -10.90 -3.67
CA TYR A 244 7.14 -11.79 -2.53
C TYR A 244 8.62 -12.12 -2.35
N THR A 245 9.44 -11.91 -3.39
CA THR A 245 10.83 -12.37 -3.42
C THR A 245 11.80 -11.24 -3.12
N PHE A 246 11.64 -10.07 -3.75
CA PHE A 246 12.56 -8.94 -3.62
C PHE A 246 11.89 -7.56 -3.82
N PRO A 247 12.31 -6.52 -3.08
CA PRO A 247 11.74 -5.18 -3.22
C PRO A 247 12.18 -4.45 -4.50
N PRO A 248 11.34 -3.56 -5.05
CA PRO A 248 11.81 -2.54 -5.98
C PRO A 248 12.78 -1.58 -5.27
N SER A 249 13.56 -0.81 -6.02
CA SER A 249 14.32 0.30 -5.45
C SER A 249 13.40 1.45 -5.01
N GLN A 250 13.89 2.32 -4.11
CA GLN A 250 13.17 3.53 -3.69
C GLN A 250 12.83 4.46 -4.87
N GLU A 251 13.67 4.48 -5.90
CA GLU A 251 13.47 5.29 -7.11
C GLU A 251 12.33 4.76 -8.01
N LEU A 252 12.05 3.45 -7.97
CA LEU A 252 11.01 2.81 -8.77
C LEU A 252 9.69 2.62 -7.99
N GLU A 253 9.75 2.49 -6.66
CA GLU A 253 8.63 2.12 -5.79
C GLU A 253 7.32 2.86 -6.13
N ASN A 254 7.34 4.20 -6.13
CA ASN A 254 6.15 5.00 -6.37
C ASN A 254 5.60 4.84 -7.81
N TYR A 255 6.47 4.67 -8.79
CA TYR A 255 6.06 4.45 -10.19
C TYR A 255 5.41 3.08 -10.38
N LEU A 256 5.98 2.04 -9.75
CA LEU A 256 5.41 0.71 -9.74
C LEU A 256 4.06 0.70 -9.01
N GLU A 257 3.95 1.38 -7.87
CA GLU A 257 2.70 1.46 -7.11
C GLU A 257 1.59 2.15 -7.90
N VAL A 258 1.87 3.29 -8.55
CA VAL A 258 0.89 3.97 -9.42
C VAL A 258 0.51 3.09 -10.61
N PHE A 259 1.46 2.38 -11.22
CA PHE A 259 1.15 1.43 -12.28
C PHE A 259 0.17 0.35 -11.81
N ILE A 260 0.37 -0.22 -10.60
CA ILE A 260 -0.51 -1.22 -10.00
C ILE A 260 -1.90 -0.64 -9.65
N ARG A 261 -1.95 0.57 -9.08
CA ARG A 261 -3.20 1.26 -8.69
C ARG A 261 -4.14 1.48 -9.88
N ASN A 262 -3.58 1.68 -11.07
CA ASN A 262 -4.32 1.91 -12.31
C ASN A 262 -4.86 0.63 -12.98
N GLN A 263 -4.80 -0.53 -12.30
CA GLN A 263 -5.23 -1.82 -12.84
C GLN A 263 -6.59 -2.24 -12.29
N PRO A 264 -7.27 -3.22 -12.93
CA PRO A 264 -8.49 -3.79 -12.39
C PRO A 264 -8.32 -4.28 -10.94
N GLN A 265 -9.37 -4.08 -10.13
CA GLN A 265 -9.38 -4.30 -8.68
C GLN A 265 -8.77 -5.65 -8.26
N GLU A 266 -9.17 -6.75 -8.91
CA GLU A 266 -8.71 -8.11 -8.60
C GLU A 266 -7.18 -8.24 -8.60
N ARG A 267 -6.51 -7.60 -9.56
CA ARG A 267 -5.04 -7.64 -9.73
C ARG A 267 -4.35 -6.62 -8.84
N ARG A 268 -4.95 -5.43 -8.75
CA ARG A 268 -4.47 -4.30 -7.96
C ARG A 268 -4.33 -4.68 -6.49
N ASP A 269 -5.41 -5.12 -5.86
CA ASP A 269 -5.47 -5.28 -4.41
C ASP A 269 -4.44 -6.33 -3.93
N ARG A 270 -4.33 -7.46 -4.65
CA ARG A 270 -3.35 -8.50 -4.34
C ARG A 270 -1.90 -8.01 -4.44
N CYS A 271 -1.58 -7.23 -5.47
CA CYS A 271 -0.23 -6.70 -5.68
C CYS A 271 0.10 -5.55 -4.71
N LEU A 272 -0.85 -4.67 -4.42
CA LEU A 272 -0.65 -3.58 -3.45
C LEU A 272 -0.37 -4.12 -2.06
N ILE A 273 -1.16 -5.10 -1.60
CA ILE A 273 -0.92 -5.73 -0.29
C ILE A 273 0.48 -6.36 -0.27
N ALA A 274 0.88 -7.07 -1.33
CA ALA A 274 2.22 -7.67 -1.39
C ALA A 274 3.34 -6.61 -1.37
N LEU A 275 3.22 -5.54 -2.16
CA LEU A 275 4.16 -4.43 -2.18
C LEU A 275 4.26 -3.75 -0.80
N GLN A 276 3.12 -3.46 -0.17
CA GLN A 276 3.08 -2.82 1.15
C GLN A 276 3.67 -3.74 2.23
N SER A 277 3.35 -5.03 2.25
CA SER A 277 3.99 -5.98 3.19
C SER A 277 5.49 -6.05 2.99
N LEU A 278 5.95 -5.97 1.75
CA LEU A 278 7.37 -5.97 1.40
C LEU A 278 8.06 -4.66 1.82
N MET A 279 7.38 -3.52 1.79
CA MET A 279 7.95 -2.23 2.20
C MET A 279 7.91 -2.01 3.72
N TYR A 280 6.83 -2.44 4.40
CA TYR A 280 6.55 -2.07 5.79
C TYR A 280 6.81 -3.18 6.82
N SER A 281 7.01 -4.43 6.41
CA SER A 281 7.36 -5.52 7.35
C SER A 281 8.88 -5.59 7.55
N LYS A 282 9.38 -5.40 8.78
CA LYS A 282 10.79 -5.70 9.12
C LYS A 282 11.13 -7.15 8.72
N ASN A 283 12.25 -7.36 7.99
CA ASN A 283 12.69 -8.63 7.36
C ASN A 283 11.93 -9.07 6.09
N SER A 284 11.36 -8.14 5.33
CA SER A 284 10.69 -8.41 4.06
C SER A 284 11.65 -8.82 2.93
N GLY A 285 11.17 -9.71 2.06
CA GLY A 285 11.95 -10.37 1.00
C GLY A 285 12.41 -11.78 1.41
N SER A 286 12.53 -12.67 0.43
CA SER A 286 12.99 -14.03 0.71
C SER A 286 14.47 -14.00 1.06
N LYS A 287 14.84 -14.48 2.26
CA LYS A 287 16.25 -14.62 2.68
C LYS A 287 16.95 -15.80 2.02
N ARG A 288 16.16 -16.80 1.59
CA ARG A 288 16.64 -17.95 0.83
C ARG A 288 16.27 -17.81 -0.65
N PRO A 289 16.98 -18.48 -1.56
CA PRO A 289 16.58 -18.57 -2.95
C PRO A 289 15.14 -19.10 -3.11
N PRO A 290 14.35 -18.55 -4.04
CA PRO A 290 13.00 -19.04 -4.36
C PRO A 290 13.04 -20.45 -4.98
N THR A 291 11.91 -21.15 -4.93
CA THR A 291 11.73 -22.49 -5.51
C THR A 291 10.42 -22.58 -6.30
N LEU A 292 10.24 -23.63 -7.12
CA LEU A 292 8.96 -23.90 -7.80
C LEU A 292 7.81 -24.09 -6.79
N GLN A 293 8.10 -24.65 -5.61
CA GLN A 293 7.09 -24.80 -4.56
C GLN A 293 6.66 -23.43 -4.03
N ASP A 294 7.59 -22.50 -3.78
CA ASP A 294 7.24 -21.13 -3.37
C ASP A 294 6.33 -20.47 -4.39
N MET A 295 6.61 -20.65 -5.69
CA MET A 295 5.76 -20.10 -6.75
C MET A 295 4.35 -20.66 -6.67
N THR A 296 4.22 -21.97 -6.51
CA THR A 296 2.92 -22.65 -6.40
C THR A 296 2.14 -22.16 -5.18
N ASP A 297 2.80 -22.09 -4.01
CA ASP A 297 2.18 -21.67 -2.76
C ASP A 297 1.74 -20.21 -2.79
N ILE A 298 2.54 -19.31 -3.38
CA ILE A 298 2.19 -17.90 -3.53
C ILE A 298 1.00 -17.74 -4.49
N LEU A 299 1.03 -18.42 -5.64
CA LEU A 299 -0.02 -18.29 -6.65
C LEU A 299 -1.36 -18.87 -6.20
N ASN A 300 -1.35 -19.97 -5.45
CA ASN A 300 -2.55 -20.57 -4.85
C ASN A 300 -3.04 -19.85 -3.60
N GLY A 301 -2.27 -18.87 -3.08
CA GLY A 301 -2.62 -18.15 -1.85
C GLY A 301 -2.35 -18.94 -0.57
N SER A 302 -1.73 -20.12 -0.67
CA SER A 302 -1.28 -20.93 0.48
C SER A 302 -0.21 -20.22 1.31
N ARG A 303 0.54 -19.30 0.70
CA ARG A 303 1.43 -18.39 1.41
C ARG A 303 0.70 -17.03 1.56
N PRO A 304 0.03 -16.77 2.70
CA PRO A 304 -0.68 -15.53 2.86
C PRO A 304 0.31 -14.36 2.82
N VAL A 305 -0.05 -13.31 2.08
CA VAL A 305 0.53 -12.00 2.35
C VAL A 305 0.21 -11.70 3.81
N ARG A 306 1.17 -11.27 4.61
CA ARG A 306 0.87 -10.82 5.97
C ARG A 306 -0.17 -9.69 5.85
N ARG A 307 -1.37 -9.90 6.40
CA ARG A 307 -2.50 -8.96 6.33
C ARG A 307 -2.95 -8.49 7.70
N ASP A 308 -2.35 -9.01 8.77
CA ASP A 308 -2.70 -8.74 10.17
C ASP A 308 -2.66 -7.25 10.54
N PHE A 309 -2.09 -6.40 9.68
CA PHE A 309 -2.03 -4.94 9.80
C PHE A 309 -3.15 -4.18 9.06
N LEU A 310 -3.91 -4.85 8.19
CA LEU A 310 -5.05 -4.26 7.45
C LEU A 310 -6.38 -4.43 8.21
N GLU A 311 -6.45 -5.37 9.16
CA GLU A 311 -7.64 -5.58 9.97
C GLU A 311 -7.86 -4.39 10.91
N GLU A 312 -9.05 -3.80 10.88
CA GLU A 312 -9.46 -2.78 11.85
C GLU A 312 -9.57 -3.43 13.25
N PRO A 313 -9.20 -2.71 14.33
CA PRO A 313 -9.53 -3.17 15.66
C PRO A 313 -11.06 -3.38 15.75
N PRO A 314 -11.53 -4.41 16.46
CA PRO A 314 -12.97 -4.63 16.62
C PRO A 314 -13.62 -3.37 17.22
N GLU A 315 -14.76 -3.00 16.64
CA GLU A 315 -15.59 -1.83 17.01
C GLU A 315 -15.96 -1.78 18.50
#